data_AF-A0A3P7IR84-F1
#
_entry.id   AF-A0A3P7IR84-F1
#
_cell.length_a   1.000
_cell.length_b   1.000
_cell.length_c   1.000
_cell.angle_alpha   90.00
_cell.angle_beta   90.00
_cell.angle_gamma   90.00
#
_symmetry.space_group_name_H-M   'P 1'
#
loop_
_entity.id
_entity.type
_entity.pdbx_description
1 polymer ?
#
loop_
_entity_poly.entity_id
_entity_poly.type
_entity_poly.pdbx_seq_one_letter_code
_entity_poly.pdbx_strand_id
1 'polypeptide(L)'
;MTCFLEAEYQRAEEYASAERRHLQKPHLTMEDIHVFPQNWRCNMQQYYKNYEFIRYSSDPAGTLMEDLSRLLRAQNVSDSSISYIADSLKSGRTIHSTVTSSSRLFLEQRLRSSPYLMELIVRLFYYDYKLFGYPFPNLDFTDSQQMVDSRENI
;
A
#
# COMPACT_ATOMS: atom_id res chain seq x y z
N MET A 1 -4.46 11.58 12.50
CA MET A 1 -4.52 10.87 11.21
C MET A 1 -5.07 11.76 10.10
N THR A 2 -6.21 12.44 10.28
CA THR A 2 -6.74 13.40 9.29
C THR A 2 -5.72 14.45 8.88
N CYS A 3 -5.21 15.25 9.83
CA CYS A 3 -4.18 16.26 9.54
C CYS A 3 -2.92 15.69 8.87
N PHE A 4 -2.55 14.45 9.22
CA PHE A 4 -1.40 13.79 8.62
C PHE A 4 -1.65 13.47 7.15
N LEU A 5 -2.79 12.84 6.81
CA LEU A 5 -3.11 12.50 5.42
C LEU A 5 -3.37 13.73 4.57
N GLU A 6 -4.00 14.77 5.12
CA GLU A 6 -4.17 16.05 4.43
C GLU A 6 -2.82 16.70 4.14
N ALA A 7 -1.91 16.73 5.11
CA ALA A 7 -0.56 17.27 4.93
C ALA A 7 0.23 16.47 3.90
N GLU A 8 0.27 15.14 3.99
CA GLU A 8 0.99 14.29 3.04
C GLU A 8 0.41 14.40 1.63
N TYR A 9 -0.92 14.47 1.50
CA TYR A 9 -1.58 14.70 0.22
C TYR A 9 -1.18 16.05 -0.39
N GLN A 10 -1.25 17.13 0.40
CA GLN A 10 -0.85 18.47 -0.04
C GLN A 10 0.62 18.48 -0.48
N ARG A 11 1.52 17.88 0.30
CA ARG A 11 2.95 17.82 -0.03
C ARG A 11 3.21 17.03 -1.30
N ALA A 12 2.50 15.93 -1.52
CA ALA A 12 2.56 15.16 -2.75
C ALA A 12 2.10 16.00 -3.96
N GLU A 13 0.99 16.75 -3.83
CA GLU A 13 0.51 17.64 -4.90
C GLU A 13 1.51 18.77 -5.21
N GLU A 14 2.08 19.40 -4.19
CA GLU A 14 3.12 20.42 -4.34
C GLU A 14 4.34 19.85 -5.08
N TYR A 15 4.81 18.66 -4.67
CA TYR A 15 5.94 17.99 -5.31
C TYR A 15 5.66 17.63 -6.77
N ALA A 16 4.49 17.05 -7.06
CA ALA A 16 4.10 16.62 -8.40
C ALA A 16 3.75 17.76 -9.36
N SER A 17 3.41 18.94 -8.84
CA SER A 17 3.06 20.11 -9.65
C SER A 17 4.21 21.10 -9.80
N ALA A 18 5.25 21.05 -8.97
CA ALA A 18 6.36 22.00 -8.96
C ALA A 18 6.96 22.22 -10.36
N GLU A 19 7.31 21.14 -11.08
CA GLU A 19 7.91 21.23 -12.41
C GLU A 19 6.98 21.90 -13.43
N ARG A 20 5.70 21.49 -13.45
CA ARG A 20 4.67 22.10 -14.31
C ARG A 20 4.42 23.57 -14.00
N ARG A 21 4.65 23.99 -12.75
CA ARG A 21 4.51 25.37 -12.28
C ARG A 21 5.81 26.17 -12.37
N HIS A 22 6.89 25.59 -12.90
CA HIS A 22 8.22 26.20 -12.92
C HIS A 22 8.74 26.60 -11.53
N LEU A 23 8.38 25.81 -10.51
CA LEU A 23 8.82 25.98 -9.13
C LEU A 23 9.90 24.95 -8.77
N GLN A 24 10.73 25.29 -7.79
CA GLN A 24 11.65 24.33 -7.19
C GLN A 24 10.86 23.24 -6.45
N LYS A 25 11.24 21.97 -6.64
CA LYS A 25 10.64 20.86 -5.89
C LYS A 25 10.93 21.01 -4.40
N PRO A 26 9.93 20.82 -3.51
CA PRO A 26 10.15 20.84 -2.08
C PRO A 26 11.08 19.70 -1.65
N HIS A 27 11.80 19.92 -0.55
CA HIS A 27 12.61 18.88 0.07
C HIS A 27 11.71 17.77 0.64
N LEU A 28 12.06 16.52 0.35
CA LEU A 28 11.32 15.35 0.85
C LEU A 28 11.81 14.99 2.27
N THR A 29 10.87 14.83 3.20
CA THR A 29 11.15 14.26 4.53
C THR A 29 11.14 12.74 4.46
N MET A 30 11.51 12.10 5.57
CA MET A 30 11.43 10.64 5.66
C MET A 30 9.99 10.16 5.48
N GLU A 31 9.01 10.87 6.04
CA GLU A 31 7.58 10.55 5.92
C GLU A 31 7.14 10.56 4.45
N ASP A 32 7.46 11.62 3.69
CA ASP A 32 7.13 11.66 2.26
C ASP A 32 7.75 10.48 1.51
N ILE A 33 8.98 10.09 1.89
CA ILE A 33 9.66 8.98 1.23
C ILE A 33 8.90 7.66 1.43
N HIS A 34 8.29 7.48 2.60
CA HIS A 34 7.51 6.28 2.94
C HIS A 34 6.06 6.34 2.44
N VAL A 35 5.47 7.53 2.31
CA VAL A 35 4.05 7.71 2.00
C VAL A 35 3.79 7.96 0.52
N PHE A 36 4.70 8.62 -0.21
CA PHE A 36 4.45 8.95 -1.61
C PHE A 36 4.30 7.69 -2.49
N PRO A 37 3.58 7.80 -3.62
CA PRO A 37 3.28 6.66 -4.48
C PRO A 37 4.52 5.87 -4.93
N GLN A 38 4.37 4.55 -4.98
CA GLN A 38 5.46 3.66 -5.38
C GLN A 38 5.85 3.89 -6.84
N ASN A 39 4.89 4.25 -7.70
CA ASN A 39 5.17 4.56 -9.10
C ASN A 39 5.99 5.86 -9.31
N TRP A 40 6.29 6.63 -8.26
CA TRP A 40 7.17 7.80 -8.35
C TRP A 40 8.65 7.45 -8.15
N ARG A 41 8.96 6.19 -7.83
CA ARG A 41 10.32 5.74 -7.55
C ARG A 41 11.00 5.18 -8.80
N CYS A 42 12.32 5.20 -8.78
CA CYS A 42 13.18 4.46 -9.70
C CYS A 42 12.88 4.70 -11.21
N ASN A 43 12.42 5.90 -11.56
CA ASN A 43 12.02 6.26 -12.93
C ASN A 43 11.05 5.24 -13.55
N MET A 44 10.10 4.75 -12.75
CA MET A 44 9.16 3.70 -13.18
C MET A 44 8.45 4.06 -14.49
N GLN A 45 8.07 5.32 -14.71
CA GLN A 45 7.46 5.76 -15.98
C GLN A 45 8.33 5.41 -17.21
N GLN A 46 9.65 5.58 -17.12
CA GLN A 46 10.57 5.33 -18.23
C GLN A 46 10.87 3.83 -18.40
N TYR A 47 10.97 3.11 -17.28
CA TYR A 47 11.46 1.73 -17.26
C TYR A 47 10.38 0.71 -16.92
N TYR A 48 9.09 1.08 -16.96
CA TYR A 48 7.97 0.24 -16.48
C TYR A 48 8.03 -1.20 -17.02
N LYS A 49 8.32 -1.36 -18.32
CA LYS A 49 8.44 -2.66 -18.99
C LYS A 49 9.58 -3.55 -18.49
N ASN A 50 10.52 -3.00 -17.72
CA ASN A 50 11.65 -3.71 -17.14
C ASN A 50 11.37 -4.18 -15.71
N TYR A 51 10.21 -3.82 -15.13
CA TYR A 51 9.85 -4.22 -13.77
C TYR A 51 9.15 -5.57 -13.77
N GLU A 52 9.48 -6.38 -12.78
CA GLU A 52 8.66 -7.50 -12.33
C GLU A 52 8.05 -7.12 -10.98
N PHE A 53 6.75 -7.34 -10.82
CA PHE A 53 6.03 -7.00 -9.60
C PHE A 53 5.87 -8.22 -8.70
N ILE A 54 6.21 -8.03 -7.42
CA ILE A 54 6.02 -9.02 -6.36
C ILE A 54 4.99 -8.46 -5.40
N ARG A 55 3.82 -9.09 -5.32
CA ARG A 55 2.72 -8.65 -4.46
C ARG A 55 2.97 -9.08 -3.03
N TYR A 56 3.55 -8.17 -2.25
CA TYR A 56 3.79 -8.38 -0.84
C TYR A 56 2.49 -8.64 -0.06
N SER A 57 2.54 -9.60 0.85
CA SER A 57 1.48 -9.91 1.80
C SER A 57 2.11 -10.17 3.17
N SER A 58 1.39 -9.78 4.22
CA SER A 58 1.79 -10.11 5.60
C SER A 58 1.74 -11.62 5.86
N ASP A 59 0.90 -12.35 5.12
CA ASP A 59 0.99 -13.79 4.97
C ASP A 59 1.80 -14.13 3.71
N PRO A 60 3.06 -14.57 3.85
CA PRO A 60 3.92 -14.86 2.71
C PRO A 60 3.38 -16.02 1.86
N ALA A 61 2.57 -16.92 2.42
CA ALA A 61 2.05 -18.09 1.70
C ALA A 61 1.06 -17.74 0.57
N GLY A 62 0.52 -16.52 0.58
CA GLY A 62 -0.35 -16.02 -0.49
C GLY A 62 0.42 -15.52 -1.71
N THR A 63 0.08 -14.31 -2.16
CA THR A 63 0.59 -13.73 -3.42
C THR A 63 2.10 -13.53 -3.45
N LEU A 64 2.73 -13.32 -2.28
CA LEU A 64 4.17 -13.03 -2.19
C LEU A 64 5.01 -14.21 -2.68
N MET A 65 4.79 -15.42 -2.15
CA MET A 65 5.57 -16.59 -2.55
C MET A 65 5.25 -17.04 -3.97
N GLU A 66 4.01 -16.88 -4.43
CA GLU A 66 3.63 -17.16 -5.83
C GLU A 66 4.49 -16.33 -6.80
N ASP A 67 4.51 -15.00 -6.60
CA ASP A 67 5.27 -14.10 -7.47
C ASP A 67 6.78 -14.29 -7.33
N LEU A 68 7.28 -14.40 -6.09
CA LEU A 68 8.71 -14.51 -5.81
C LEU A 68 9.29 -15.84 -6.34
N SER A 69 8.62 -16.97 -6.10
CA SER A 69 9.10 -18.27 -6.60
C SER A 69 9.10 -18.32 -8.12
N ARG A 70 8.09 -17.74 -8.79
CA ARG A 70 8.06 -17.63 -10.26
C ARG A 70 9.28 -16.87 -10.78
N LEU A 71 9.57 -15.71 -10.18
CA LEU A 71 10.71 -14.88 -10.56
C LEU A 71 12.05 -15.59 -10.32
N LEU A 72 12.23 -16.21 -9.16
CA LEU A 72 13.47 -16.92 -8.83
C LEU A 72 13.72 -18.12 -9.77
N ARG A 73 12.68 -18.88 -10.13
CA ARG A 73 12.80 -19.97 -11.12
C ARG A 73 13.18 -19.45 -12.50
N ALA A 74 12.60 -18.32 -12.93
CA ALA A 74 12.97 -17.69 -14.20
C ALA A 74 14.44 -17.23 -14.26
N GLN A 75 15.06 -17.01 -13.09
CA GLN A 75 16.49 -16.70 -12.94
C GLN A 75 17.36 -17.95 -12.65
N ASN A 76 16.82 -19.16 -12.84
CA ASN A 76 17.51 -20.44 -12.61
C ASN A 76 18.01 -20.67 -11.17
N VAL A 77 17.32 -20.11 -10.17
CA VAL A 77 17.58 -20.43 -8.76
C VAL A 77 17.07 -21.85 -8.47
N SER A 78 17.86 -22.66 -7.75
CA SER A 78 17.50 -24.05 -7.46
C SER A 78 16.26 -24.13 -6.55
N ASP A 79 15.44 -25.17 -6.75
CA ASP A 79 14.25 -25.39 -5.91
C ASP A 79 14.60 -25.58 -4.43
N SER A 80 15.81 -26.07 -4.11
CA SER A 80 16.31 -26.16 -2.74
C SER A 80 16.50 -24.78 -2.09
N SER A 81 17.08 -23.81 -2.81
CA SER A 81 17.23 -22.44 -2.34
C SER A 81 15.89 -21.72 -2.26
N ILE A 82 14.99 -21.96 -3.23
CA ILE A 82 13.64 -21.40 -3.21
C ILE A 82 12.85 -21.92 -1.99
N SER A 83 12.96 -23.21 -1.69
CA SER A 83 12.32 -23.82 -0.52
C SER A 83 12.87 -23.22 0.78
N TYR A 84 14.20 -23.07 0.88
CA TYR A 84 14.82 -22.40 2.02
C TYR A 84 14.32 -20.96 2.24
N ILE A 85 14.19 -20.18 1.15
CA ILE A 85 13.64 -18.81 1.20
C ILE A 85 12.17 -18.85 1.67
N ALA A 86 11.36 -19.75 1.12
CA ALA A 86 9.96 -19.89 1.49
C ALA A 86 9.80 -20.21 2.98
N ASP A 87 10.60 -21.14 3.49
CA ASP A 87 10.58 -21.54 4.90
C ASP A 87 11.09 -20.41 5.81
N SER A 88 12.12 -19.68 5.38
CA SER A 88 12.65 -18.52 6.10
C SER A 88 11.60 -17.40 6.22
N LEU A 89 10.86 -17.12 5.15
CA LEU A 89 9.80 -16.11 5.16
C LEU A 89 8.60 -16.51 6.00
N LYS A 90 8.29 -17.81 6.08
CA LYS A 90 7.21 -18.36 6.92
C LYS A 90 7.58 -18.44 8.39
N SER A 91 8.85 -18.73 8.71
CA SER A 91 9.29 -19.12 10.05
C SER A 91 9.54 -17.97 11.04
N GLY A 92 9.59 -16.71 10.59
CA GLY A 92 9.85 -15.62 11.52
C GLY A 92 9.43 -14.24 11.03
N ARG A 93 8.48 -13.63 11.75
CA ARG A 93 8.39 -12.17 11.80
C ARG A 93 9.42 -11.68 12.80
N THR A 94 10.16 -10.62 12.46
CA THR A 94 11.10 -10.01 13.40
C THR A 94 10.34 -9.50 14.63
N ILE A 95 11.01 -9.46 15.78
CA ILE A 95 10.45 -8.94 17.04
C ILE A 95 9.96 -7.48 16.89
N HIS A 96 10.47 -6.77 15.88
CA HIS A 96 10.08 -5.40 15.53
C HIS A 96 8.91 -5.29 14.56
N SER A 97 8.24 -6.39 14.23
CA SER A 97 7.08 -6.39 13.34
C SER A 97 5.91 -5.64 14.00
N THR A 98 5.53 -4.49 13.44
CA THR A 98 4.37 -3.70 13.87
C THR A 98 3.04 -4.21 13.30
N VAL A 99 3.09 -5.25 12.45
CA VAL A 99 1.94 -5.79 11.70
C VAL A 99 0.76 -6.19 12.58
N THR A 100 1.01 -6.63 13.81
CA THR A 100 -0.02 -7.06 14.78
C THR A 100 -0.17 -6.10 15.96
N SER A 101 0.46 -4.93 15.90
CA SER A 101 0.36 -3.94 16.98
C SER A 101 -1.07 -3.38 17.08
N SER A 102 -1.54 -3.16 18.31
CA SER A 102 -2.84 -2.54 18.57
C SER A 102 -2.94 -1.15 17.93
N SER A 103 -1.86 -0.38 17.95
CA SER A 103 -1.77 0.93 17.29
C SER A 103 -2.02 0.84 15.77
N ARG A 104 -1.45 -0.17 15.09
CA ARG A 104 -1.70 -0.37 13.65
C ARG A 104 -3.15 -0.71 13.37
N LEU A 105 -3.75 -1.62 14.15
CA LEU A 105 -5.15 -2.03 13.97
C LEU A 105 -6.10 -0.84 14.21
N PHE A 106 -5.85 -0.05 15.26
CA PHE A 106 -6.62 1.14 15.58
C PHE A 106 -6.58 2.18 14.44
N LEU A 107 -5.40 2.47 13.90
CA LEU A 107 -5.24 3.43 12.81
C LEU A 107 -5.86 2.92 11.50
N GLU A 108 -5.68 1.64 11.18
CA GLU A 108 -6.29 1.02 10.00
C GLU A 108 -7.81 1.07 10.07
N GLN A 109 -8.41 0.73 11.21
CA GLN A 109 -9.86 0.81 11.40
C GLN A 109 -10.35 2.23 11.18
N ARG A 110 -9.72 3.22 11.82
CA ARG A 110 -10.09 4.63 11.67
C ARG A 110 -9.96 5.13 10.22
N LEU A 111 -9.02 4.58 9.45
CA LEU A 111 -8.79 4.96 8.06
C LEU A 111 -9.92 4.38 7.20
N ARG A 112 -10.12 3.06 7.29
CA ARG A 112 -11.10 2.33 6.48
C ARG A 112 -12.55 2.70 6.79
N SER A 113 -12.84 3.18 7.99
CA SER A 113 -14.18 3.60 8.39
C SER A 113 -14.54 5.04 7.97
N SER A 114 -13.63 5.76 7.30
CA SER A 114 -13.86 7.15 6.89
C SER A 114 -13.81 7.27 5.37
N PRO A 115 -14.96 7.52 4.68
CA PRO A 115 -14.97 7.76 3.25
C PRO A 115 -14.02 8.88 2.83
N TYR A 116 -13.99 9.97 3.62
CA TYR A 116 -13.09 11.10 3.37
C TYR A 116 -11.60 10.70 3.40
N LEU A 117 -11.17 9.97 4.43
CA LEU A 117 -9.76 9.58 4.53
C LEU A 117 -9.40 8.52 3.47
N MET A 118 -10.32 7.62 3.15
CA MET A 118 -10.13 6.66 2.06
C MET A 118 -10.08 7.34 0.70
N GLU A 119 -10.84 8.41 0.48
CA GLU A 119 -10.75 9.23 -0.73
C GLU A 119 -9.35 9.85 -0.88
N LEU A 120 -8.77 10.41 0.19
CA LEU A 120 -7.41 10.93 0.17
C LEU A 120 -6.38 9.85 -0.21
N ILE A 121 -6.51 8.63 0.36
CA ILE A 121 -5.67 7.48 -0.01
C ILE A 121 -5.83 7.14 -1.49
N VAL A 122 -7.06 7.04 -1.99
CA VAL A 122 -7.32 6.72 -3.40
C VAL A 122 -6.74 7.78 -4.32
N ARG A 123 -6.88 9.07 -4.00
CA ARG A 123 -6.30 10.16 -4.78
C ARG A 123 -4.77 10.10 -4.79
N LEU A 124 -4.16 9.89 -3.63
CA LEU A 124 -2.70 9.80 -3.51
C LEU A 124 -2.15 8.62 -4.32
N PHE A 125 -2.75 7.43 -4.21
CA PHE A 125 -2.26 6.19 -4.82
C PHE A 125 -3.00 5.80 -6.12
N TYR A 126 -3.72 6.72 -6.76
CA TYR A 126 -4.58 6.42 -7.91
C TYR A 126 -3.86 5.66 -9.03
N TYR A 127 -2.65 6.11 -9.37
CA TYR A 127 -1.85 5.46 -10.40
C TYR A 127 -1.27 4.13 -9.95
N ASP A 128 -0.96 3.94 -8.67
CA ASP A 128 -0.52 2.65 -8.15
C ASP A 128 -1.64 1.61 -8.28
N TYR A 129 -2.89 1.97 -7.95
CA TYR A 129 -4.05 1.08 -8.18
C TYR A 129 -4.17 0.66 -9.65
N LYS A 130 -4.07 1.63 -10.57
CA LYS A 130 -4.16 1.36 -12.02
C LYS A 130 -2.99 0.55 -12.56
N LEU A 131 -1.76 0.95 -12.25
CA LEU A 131 -0.55 0.37 -12.81
C LEU A 131 -0.30 -1.04 -12.27
N PHE A 132 -0.73 -1.34 -11.04
CA PHE A 132 -0.52 -2.66 -10.42
C PHE A 132 -1.77 -3.53 -10.42
N GLY A 133 -2.88 -3.06 -11.01
CA GLY A 133 -4.11 -3.84 -11.16
C GLY A 133 -4.84 -4.12 -9.85
N TYR A 134 -4.70 -3.27 -8.83
CA TYR A 134 -5.45 -3.40 -7.59
C TYR A 134 -6.86 -2.81 -7.74
N PRO A 135 -7.89 -3.45 -7.15
CA PRO A 135 -9.23 -2.89 -7.14
C PRO A 135 -9.27 -1.61 -6.31
N PHE A 136 -10.03 -0.62 -6.79
CA PHE A 136 -10.33 0.56 -5.99
C PHE A 136 -11.20 0.16 -4.78
N PRO A 137 -10.97 0.75 -3.60
CA PRO A 137 -11.84 0.54 -2.45
C PRO A 137 -13.23 1.11 -2.72
N ASN A 138 -14.26 0.46 -2.17
CA ASN A 138 -15.61 1.02 -2.17
C ASN A 138 -15.68 2.18 -1.17
N LEU A 139 -16.08 3.37 -1.64
CA LEU A 139 -16.24 4.58 -0.82
C LEU A 139 -17.70 4.88 -0.47
N ASP A 140 -18.65 4.12 -1.03
CA ASP A 140 -20.07 4.26 -0.76
C ASP A 140 -20.42 3.52 0.54
N PHE A 141 -20.05 4.12 1.67
CA PHE A 141 -20.48 3.68 3.00
C PHE A 141 -21.89 4.21 3.27
N THR A 142 -22.91 3.71 2.57
CA THR A 142 -24.28 3.86 3.07
C THR A 142 -24.41 3.03 4.35
N ASP A 143 -25.01 3.59 5.40
CA ASP A 143 -25.23 3.04 6.75
C ASP A 143 -25.91 1.65 6.82
N SER A 144 -25.33 0.62 6.22
CA SER A 144 -25.84 -0.76 6.35
C SER A 144 -25.47 -1.40 7.69
N GLN A 145 -24.82 -0.68 8.60
CA GLN A 145 -24.57 -1.14 9.98
C GLN A 145 -25.54 -0.58 11.03
N GLN A 146 -26.46 0.33 10.68
CA GLN A 146 -27.41 0.93 11.64
C GLN A 146 -28.84 0.37 11.60
N MET A 147 -29.17 -0.54 10.67
CA MET A 147 -30.54 -1.09 10.54
C MET A 147 -30.73 -2.54 11.04
N VAL A 148 -29.72 -3.18 11.62
CA VAL A 148 -29.86 -4.54 12.18
C VAL A 148 -30.13 -4.54 13.69
N ASP A 149 -29.78 -3.47 14.41
CA ASP A 149 -29.86 -3.42 15.89
C ASP A 149 -31.19 -2.85 16.45
N SER A 150 -32.14 -2.48 15.58
CA SER A 150 -33.43 -1.88 16.00
C SER A 150 -34.64 -2.81 15.82
N ARG A 151 -34.44 -4.07 15.43
CA ARG A 151 -35.53 -5.05 15.20
C ARG A 151 -35.58 -6.22 16.16
N GLU A 152 -34.74 -6.27 17.19
CA GLU A 152 -34.77 -7.33 18.22
C GLU A 152 -35.26 -6.88 19.61
N ASN A 153 -35.86 -5.67 19.72
CA ASN A 153 -36.53 -5.24 20.95
C ASN A 153 -37.97 -4.80 20.69
N ILE A 154 -38.85 -5.76 20.40
CA ILE A 154 -40.30 -5.72 20.69
C ILE A 154 -40.71 -7.08 21.24
#